data_AF-A0A6C0AQQ5-F1
#
_entry.id   AF-A0A6C0AQQ5-F1
#
_cell.length_a   1.000
_cell.length_b   1.000
_cell.length_c   1.000
_cell.angle_alpha   90.00
_cell.angle_beta   90.00
_cell.angle_gamma   90.00
#
_symmetry.space_group_name_H-M   'P 1'
#
loop_
_entity.id
_entity.type
_entity.pdbx_description
1 polymer ?
#
loop_
_entity_poly.entity_id
_entity_poly.type
_entity_poly.pdbx_seq_one_letter_code
_entity_poly.pdbx_strand_id
1 'polypeptide(L)'
;MYKLIYFSILIRKCSTGKIFIRNKALPICSNCLHFIEHTNNYPYDPTPSNKQYGKCKKFAEMNLITGEIEYDLAKNCRLNISKCGNFGSEYTEKI
;
A
#
# COMPACT_ATOMS: atom_id res chain seq x y z
N MET A 1 40.82 -46.06 4.81
CA MET A 1 40.72 -44.66 4.35
C MET A 1 39.41 -44.51 3.58
N TYR A 2 38.35 -43.97 4.19
CA TYR A 2 37.07 -43.77 3.48
C TYR A 2 36.57 -42.34 3.72
N LYS A 3 36.41 -41.64 2.60
CA LYS A 3 36.08 -40.22 2.43
C LYS A 3 34.58 -40.04 2.69
N LEU A 4 34.21 -39.28 3.72
CA LEU A 4 32.82 -38.83 3.91
C LEU A 4 32.59 -37.58 3.07
N ILE A 5 31.75 -37.71 2.05
CA ILE A 5 31.38 -36.68 1.09
C ILE A 5 30.36 -35.74 1.76
N TYR A 6 30.71 -34.46 1.92
CA TYR A 6 29.82 -33.41 2.39
C TYR A 6 28.72 -33.14 1.35
N PHE A 7 27.48 -33.49 1.67
CA PHE A 7 26.32 -33.14 0.87
C PHE A 7 25.83 -31.73 1.28
N SER A 8 26.33 -30.70 0.62
CA SER A 8 25.85 -29.33 0.77
C SER A 8 24.48 -29.20 0.11
N ILE A 9 23.42 -29.23 0.93
CA ILE A 9 22.03 -29.00 0.49
C ILE A 9 21.89 -27.53 0.07
N LEU A 10 21.86 -27.31 -1.25
CA LEU A 10 21.50 -26.03 -1.86
C LEU A 10 20.02 -25.73 -1.59
N ILE A 11 19.75 -24.89 -0.59
CA ILE A 11 18.42 -24.32 -0.35
C ILE A 11 18.10 -23.38 -1.52
N ARG A 12 17.41 -23.90 -2.55
CA ARG A 12 16.79 -23.07 -3.59
C ARG A 12 15.70 -22.23 -2.93
N LYS A 13 15.93 -20.93 -2.79
CA LYS A 13 14.85 -19.96 -2.52
C LYS A 13 13.89 -20.00 -3.71
N CYS A 14 12.79 -20.73 -3.56
CA CYS A 14 11.68 -20.69 -4.51
C CYS A 14 11.01 -19.31 -4.35
N SER A 15 11.28 -18.40 -5.28
CA SER A 15 10.58 -17.12 -5.33
C SER A 15 9.15 -17.38 -5.82
N THR A 16 8.18 -17.35 -4.91
CA THR A 16 6.75 -17.24 -5.26
C THR A 16 6.45 -15.81 -5.68
N GLY A 17 7.11 -15.34 -6.74
CA GLY A 17 6.80 -14.06 -7.35
C GLY A 17 5.35 -14.07 -7.75
N LYS A 18 4.49 -13.34 -7.02
CA LYS A 18 3.06 -13.23 -7.31
C LYS A 18 2.91 -12.85 -8.79
N ILE A 19 2.27 -13.71 -9.58
CA ILE A 19 2.04 -13.46 -11.00
C ILE A 19 1.12 -12.25 -11.09
N PHE A 20 1.66 -11.11 -11.49
CA PHE A 20 0.86 -9.93 -11.75
C PHE A 20 0.35 -9.95 -13.20
N ILE A 21 -0.97 -10.06 -13.36
CA ILE A 21 -1.63 -9.99 -14.67
C ILE A 21 -1.53 -8.55 -15.17
N ARG A 22 -0.70 -8.33 -16.20
CA ARG A 22 -0.41 -6.99 -16.75
C ARG A 22 -1.64 -6.20 -17.23
N ASN A 23 -2.74 -6.89 -17.55
CA ASN A 23 -3.96 -6.29 -18.11
C ASN A 23 -5.10 -6.11 -17.09
N LYS A 24 -4.85 -6.29 -15.79
CA LYS A 24 -5.88 -6.06 -14.77
C LYS A 24 -5.95 -4.56 -14.44
N ALA A 25 -7.16 -3.99 -14.44
CA ALA A 25 -7.38 -2.64 -13.94
C ALA A 25 -6.87 -2.54 -12.50
N LEU A 26 -5.95 -1.62 -12.24
CA LEU A 26 -5.43 -1.41 -10.90
C LEU A 26 -6.52 -0.81 -10.02
N PRO A 27 -6.66 -1.27 -8.76
CA PRO A 27 -7.64 -0.69 -7.86
C PRO A 27 -7.32 0.80 -7.65
N ILE A 28 -8.31 1.69 -7.69
CA ILE A 28 -8.11 3.13 -7.48
C ILE A 28 -8.37 3.47 -6.01
N CYS A 29 -7.51 4.27 -5.38
CA CYS A 29 -7.64 4.60 -3.97
C CYS A 29 -9.00 5.23 -3.62
N SER A 30 -9.59 6.10 -4.45
CA SER A 30 -10.91 6.70 -4.18
C SER A 30 -12.04 5.68 -3.92
N ASN A 31 -11.92 4.48 -4.50
CA ASN A 31 -12.89 3.40 -4.38
C ASN A 31 -12.59 2.50 -3.16
N CYS A 32 -11.47 2.71 -2.48
CA CYS A 32 -11.06 1.96 -1.30
C CYS A 32 -11.87 2.40 -0.08
N LEU A 33 -12.32 1.45 0.74
CA LEU A 33 -12.97 1.66 2.04
C LEU A 33 -12.12 2.52 2.98
N HIS A 34 -10.79 2.47 2.81
CA HIS A 34 -9.83 3.17 3.64
C HIS A 34 -9.50 4.59 3.16
N PHE A 35 -10.07 5.03 2.05
CA PHE A 35 -9.81 6.36 1.52
C PHE A 35 -10.60 7.43 2.27
N ILE A 36 -9.89 8.45 2.73
CA ILE A 36 -10.44 9.68 3.28
C ILE A 36 -10.38 10.70 2.16
N GLU A 37 -11.53 11.22 1.76
CA GLU A 37 -11.60 12.24 0.73
C GLU A 37 -10.85 13.51 1.17
N HIS A 38 -10.18 14.16 0.21
CA HIS A 38 -9.59 15.45 0.47
C HIS A 38 -10.71 16.47 0.63
N THR A 39 -10.92 16.96 1.85
CA THR A 39 -11.78 18.12 2.06
C THR A 39 -11.04 19.35 1.55
N ASN A 40 -11.71 20.17 0.75
CA ASN A 40 -11.13 21.45 0.34
C ASN A 40 -11.01 22.34 1.58
N ASN A 41 -9.80 22.44 2.12
CA ASN A 41 -9.51 23.28 3.28
C ASN A 41 -9.21 24.74 2.88
N TYR A 42 -9.27 25.06 1.58
CA TYR A 42 -9.03 26.39 1.04
C TYR A 42 -10.33 26.92 0.42
N PRO A 43 -11.09 27.79 1.10
CA PRO A 43 -12.41 28.24 0.65
C PRO A 43 -12.38 29.02 -0.67
N TYR A 44 -11.20 29.50 -1.08
CA TYR A 44 -11.01 30.29 -2.30
C TYR A 44 -10.25 29.56 -3.40
N ASP A 45 -9.73 28.35 -3.13
CA ASP A 45 -9.01 27.57 -4.14
C ASP A 45 -9.94 26.53 -4.78
N PRO A 46 -9.78 26.23 -6.08
CA PRO A 46 -10.53 25.15 -6.70
C PRO A 46 -10.17 23.82 -6.03
N THR A 47 -11.19 23.06 -5.63
CA THR A 47 -11.01 21.73 -5.05
C THR A 47 -10.15 20.89 -6.00
N PRO A 48 -8.96 20.41 -5.58
CA PRO A 48 -8.14 19.59 -6.45
C PRO A 48 -8.91 18.31 -6.76
N SER A 49 -9.23 18.09 -8.04
CA SER A 49 -10.07 16.98 -8.54
C SER A 49 -9.44 15.59 -8.39
N ASN A 50 -8.31 15.49 -7.69
CA ASN A 50 -7.51 14.29 -7.75
C ASN A 50 -8.00 13.26 -6.73
N LYS A 51 -8.81 12.32 -7.24
CA LYS A 51 -9.24 11.05 -6.61
C LYS A 51 -8.13 10.24 -5.92
N GLN A 52 -6.85 10.59 -6.11
CA GLN A 52 -5.69 9.95 -5.51
C GLN A 52 -5.03 10.76 -4.36
N TYR A 53 -5.42 12.02 -4.15
CA TYR A 53 -4.75 12.94 -3.21
C TYR A 53 -5.46 13.05 -1.86
N GLY A 54 -6.55 12.31 -1.66
CA GLY A 54 -7.08 12.05 -0.33
C GLY A 54 -6.10 11.27 0.54
N LYS A 55 -6.44 11.11 1.81
CA LYS A 55 -5.60 10.39 2.79
C LYS A 55 -6.01 8.91 2.90
N CYS A 56 -5.15 8.09 3.50
CA CYS A 56 -5.42 6.68 3.75
C CYS A 56 -5.54 6.40 5.25
N LYS A 57 -6.71 5.96 5.71
CA LYS A 57 -6.98 5.65 7.13
C LYS A 57 -6.34 4.35 7.62
N LYS A 58 -5.94 3.46 6.71
CA LYS A 58 -5.44 2.11 7.05
C LYS A 58 -4.08 2.12 7.75
N PHE A 59 -3.22 3.07 7.38
CA PHE A 59 -1.85 3.18 7.89
C PHE A 59 -1.70 4.46 8.72
N ALA A 60 -2.76 4.85 9.42
CA ALA A 60 -2.73 6.01 10.28
C ALA A 60 -1.83 5.74 11.48
N GLU A 61 -1.07 6.75 11.90
CA GLU A 61 -0.20 6.68 13.06
C GLU A 61 -0.77 7.63 14.13
N MET A 62 -0.95 7.12 15.35
CA MET A 62 -1.46 7.91 16.47
C MET A 62 -0.31 8.27 17.39
N ASN A 63 -0.15 9.56 17.66
CA ASN A 63 0.69 10.04 18.74
C ASN A 63 -0.01 9.72 20.08
N LEU A 64 0.61 8.86 20.90
CA LEU A 64 0.02 8.41 22.16
C LEU A 64 -0.01 9.49 23.26
N ILE A 65 0.76 10.57 23.11
CA ILE A 65 0.83 11.68 24.08
C ILE A 65 -0.22 12.74 23.74
N THR A 66 -0.28 13.18 22.47
CA THR A 66 -1.20 14.23 22.04
C THR A 66 -2.57 13.71 21.61
N GLY A 67 -2.66 12.41 21.31
CA GLY A 67 -3.84 11.79 20.70
C GLY A 67 -4.04 12.13 19.22
N GLU A 68 -3.10 12.89 18.62
CA GLU A 68 -3.18 13.29 17.22
C GLU A 68 -2.98 12.08 16.30
N ILE A 69 -3.80 12.01 15.25
CA ILE A 69 -3.71 10.96 14.24
C ILE A 69 -3.18 11.55 12.94
N GLU A 70 -2.02 11.08 12.53
CA GLU A 70 -1.42 11.41 11.25
C GLU A 70 -1.82 10.38 10.20
N TYR A 71 -2.14 10.89 9.01
CA TYR A 71 -2.56 10.06 7.89
C TYR A 71 -1.71 10.40 6.67
N ASP A 72 -1.20 9.36 6.02
CA ASP A 72 -0.52 9.51 4.75
C ASP A 72 -1.47 9.81 3.60
N LEU A 73 -0.92 10.47 2.58
CA LEU A 73 -1.56 10.57 1.27
C LEU A 73 -1.77 9.16 0.68
N ALA A 74 -2.97 8.91 0.16
CA ALA A 74 -3.32 7.63 -0.44
C ALA A 74 -2.42 7.29 -1.65
N LYS A 75 -1.97 8.31 -2.39
CA LYS A 75 -0.95 8.17 -3.45
C LYS A 75 0.38 7.63 -2.89
N ASN A 76 0.84 8.11 -1.74
CA ASN A 76 2.09 7.66 -1.14
C ASN A 76 1.97 6.21 -0.66
N CYS A 77 0.84 5.85 -0.06
CA CYS A 77 0.55 4.46 0.30
C CYS A 77 0.55 3.51 -0.90
N ARG A 78 0.12 3.99 -2.09
CA ARG A 78 0.15 3.22 -3.34
C ARG A 78 1.56 2.97 -3.86
N LEU A 79 2.45 3.94 -3.69
CA LEU A 79 3.83 3.84 -4.18
C LEU A 79 4.74 3.05 -3.22
N ASN A 80 4.33 2.89 -1.95
CA ASN A 80 5.10 2.15 -0.96
C ASN A 80 4.74 0.65 -0.94
N ILE A 81 5.73 -0.21 -1.18
CA ILE A 81 5.58 -1.68 -1.19
C ILE A 81 5.19 -2.27 0.17
N SER A 82 5.56 -1.63 1.28
CA SER A 82 5.16 -2.08 2.62
C SER A 82 3.74 -1.63 3.00
N LYS A 83 3.07 -0.85 2.15
CA LYS A 83 1.69 -0.39 2.32
C LYS A 83 0.81 -1.01 1.25
N CYS A 84 0.12 -0.22 0.42
CA CYS A 84 -0.72 -0.76 -0.63
C CYS A 84 0.10 -1.33 -1.79
N GLY A 85 1.26 -0.74 -2.10
CA GLY A 85 2.07 -1.07 -3.28
C GLY A 85 1.30 -0.95 -4.61
N ASN A 86 1.99 -1.10 -5.74
CA ASN A 86 1.36 -0.92 -7.05
C ASN A 86 0.15 -1.85 -7.28
N PHE A 87 0.17 -3.03 -6.67
CA PHE A 87 -0.89 -4.03 -6.79
C PHE A 87 -2.09 -3.81 -5.88
N GLY A 88 -2.02 -2.85 -4.94
CA GLY A 88 -3.05 -2.67 -3.93
C GLY A 88 -3.19 -3.90 -3.03
N SER A 89 -2.08 -4.48 -2.56
CA SER A 89 -2.08 -5.67 -1.68
C SER A 89 -2.99 -5.52 -0.47
N GLU A 90 -3.18 -4.29 -0.03
CA GLU A 90 -3.95 -3.90 1.15
C GLU A 90 -5.27 -3.18 0.80
N TYR A 91 -5.72 -3.25 -0.46
CA TYR A 91 -6.96 -2.62 -0.93
C TYR A 91 -8.22 -3.38 -0.50
N THR A 92 -9.20 -2.64 0.00
CA THR A 92 -10.55 -3.13 0.32
C THR A 92 -11.55 -2.23 -0.38
N GLU A 93 -12.42 -2.77 -1.24
CA GLU A 93 -13.41 -1.99 -1.97
C GLU A 93 -14.55 -1.51 -1.07
N LYS A 94 -15.11 -0.34 -1.36
CA LYS A 94 -16.39 0.11 -0.78
C LYS A 94 -17.51 -0.78 -1.35
N ILE A 95 -18.32 -1.37 -0.46
CA ILE A 95 -19.53 -2.13 -0.83
C ILE A 95 -20.63 -1.14 -1.18
#